data_AF-A0A9X2VLK2-F1
#
_entry.id   AF-A0A9X2VLK2-F1
#
_cell.length_a   1.000
_cell.length_b   1.000
_cell.length_c   1.000
_cell.angle_alpha   90.00
_cell.angle_beta   90.00
_cell.angle_gamma   90.00
#
_symmetry.space_group_name_H-M   'P 1'
#
loop_
_entity.id
_entity.type
_entity.pdbx_description
1 polymer ?
#
loop_
_entity_poly.entity_id
_entity_poly.type
_entity_poly.pdbx_seq_one_letter_code
_entity_poly.pdbx_strand_id
1 'polypeptide(L)'
;MVAKIRLEDRECPLSTALGYVGEWWTLLILHDCFDGYSRFDQFQANTKISTSILTSRLKTLVANGVLDKRPYQTNPVRHEYVLTDLGRSLRPIVVALAAWGNSRLAPSERSMILVDATTGEEADPVLVDRTTGRRVDGDDYVFTAGPAASAPFRDRYSD
;
A
#
# COMPACT_ATOMS: atom_id res chain seq x y z
N MET A 1 14.93 7.24 -18.26
CA MET A 1 16.23 7.57 -17.66
C MET A 1 16.08 7.29 -16.18
N VAL A 2 16.67 6.20 -15.65
CA VAL A 2 16.58 5.90 -14.22
C VAL A 2 17.46 6.92 -13.52
N ALA A 3 16.86 7.82 -12.73
CA ALA A 3 17.62 8.76 -11.92
C ALA A 3 18.60 7.97 -11.04
N LYS A 4 19.85 8.43 -10.95
CA LYS A 4 20.87 7.80 -10.12
C LYS A 4 20.43 7.93 -8.66
N ILE A 5 19.84 6.86 -8.11
CA ILE A 5 19.37 6.80 -6.72
C ILE A 5 20.57 7.08 -5.82
N ARG A 6 20.48 8.13 -4.99
CA ARG A 6 21.57 8.50 -4.07
C ARG A 6 21.64 7.48 -2.93
N LEU A 7 22.77 7.43 -2.23
CA LEU A 7 22.90 6.54 -1.07
C LEU A 7 21.86 6.88 0.00
N GLU A 8 21.64 8.17 0.25
CA GLU A 8 20.61 8.65 1.20
C GLU A 8 19.18 8.23 0.81
N ASP A 9 18.89 8.04 -0.48
CA ASP A 9 17.59 7.58 -0.94
C ASP A 9 17.38 6.09 -0.68
N ARG A 10 18.45 5.30 -0.50
CA ARG A 10 18.36 3.88 -0.16
C ARG A 10 18.13 3.63 1.33
N GLU A 11 18.59 4.55 2.17
CA GLU A 11 18.37 4.51 3.63
C GLU A 11 16.96 5.03 3.99
N CYS A 12 16.33 5.80 3.10
CA CYS A 12 15.02 6.37 3.33
C CYS A 12 13.92 5.29 3.36
N PRO A 13 13.15 5.16 4.46
CA PRO A 13 12.05 4.20 4.54
C PRO A 13 10.93 4.52 3.56
N LEU A 14 10.70 5.80 3.24
CA LEU A 14 9.70 6.20 2.23
C LEU A 14 10.08 5.72 0.83
N SER A 15 11.36 5.84 0.46
CA SER A 15 11.87 5.34 -0.82
C SER A 15 11.71 3.82 -0.93
N THR A 16 12.04 3.11 0.16
CA THR A 16 11.83 1.66 0.25
C THR A 16 10.36 1.31 0.07
N ALA A 17 9.45 1.99 0.77
CA ALA A 17 8.01 1.78 0.65
C ALA A 17 7.49 2.05 -0.77
N LEU A 18 7.95 3.12 -1.43
CA LEU A 18 7.60 3.45 -2.81
C LEU A 18 8.04 2.36 -3.80
N GLY A 19 9.09 1.60 -3.49
CA GLY A 19 9.46 0.40 -4.25
C GLY A 19 8.37 -0.68 -4.28
N TYR A 20 7.48 -0.70 -3.29
CA TYR A 20 6.33 -1.60 -3.22
C TYR A 20 5.04 -0.95 -3.72
N VAL A 21 4.71 0.24 -3.24
CA VAL A 21 3.38 0.85 -3.45
C VAL A 21 3.36 2.09 -4.35
N GLY A 22 4.53 2.53 -4.83
CA GLY A 22 4.67 3.79 -5.60
C GLY A 22 4.09 3.75 -7.01
N GLU A 23 3.53 2.62 -7.43
CA GLU A 23 2.87 2.48 -8.73
C GLU A 23 1.35 2.38 -8.56
N TRP A 24 0.63 3.27 -9.25
CA TRP A 24 -0.82 3.46 -9.12
C TRP A 24 -1.64 2.17 -9.16
N TRP A 25 -1.37 1.27 -10.11
CA TRP A 25 -2.14 0.03 -10.26
C TRP A 25 -1.92 -0.93 -9.11
N THR A 26 -0.78 -0.83 -8.41
CA THR A 26 -0.49 -1.68 -7.26
C THR A 26 -1.50 -1.43 -6.14
N LEU A 27 -1.84 -0.18 -5.87
CA LEU A 27 -2.80 0.17 -4.82
C LEU A 27 -4.21 -0.32 -5.16
N LEU A 28 -4.62 -0.23 -6.43
CA LEU A 28 -5.91 -0.76 -6.90
C LEU A 28 -5.97 -2.29 -6.81
N ILE A 29 -4.90 -3.00 -7.23
CA ILE A 29 -4.83 -4.46 -7.11
C ILE A 29 -4.84 -4.88 -5.64
N LEU A 30 -4.13 -4.16 -4.76
CA LEU A 30 -4.12 -4.44 -3.32
C LEU A 30 -5.51 -4.21 -2.71
N HIS A 31 -6.21 -3.13 -3.09
CA HIS A 31 -7.59 -2.89 -2.68
C HIS A 31 -8.49 -4.07 -3.08
N ASP A 32 -8.42 -4.49 -4.34
CA ASP A 32 -9.17 -5.67 -4.82
C ASP A 32 -8.84 -6.94 -4.02
N CYS A 33 -7.57 -7.14 -3.67
CA CYS A 33 -7.15 -8.28 -2.84
C CYS A 33 -7.73 -8.21 -1.42
N PHE A 34 -7.83 -7.02 -0.83
CA PHE A 34 -8.45 -6.84 0.50
C PHE A 34 -9.96 -7.09 0.49
N ASP A 35 -10.61 -6.88 -0.66
CA ASP A 35 -12.01 -7.18 -0.89
C ASP A 35 -12.25 -8.66 -1.28
N GLY A 36 -11.17 -9.46 -1.33
CA GLY A 36 -11.22 -10.90 -1.54
C GLY A 36 -11.11 -11.34 -3.01
N TYR A 37 -10.88 -10.42 -3.95
CA TYR A 37 -10.56 -10.81 -5.32
C TYR A 37 -9.16 -11.44 -5.38
N SER A 38 -9.06 -12.59 -6.03
CA SER A 38 -7.80 -13.34 -6.12
C SER A 38 -7.46 -13.76 -7.55
N ARG A 39 -8.37 -13.60 -8.51
CA ARG A 39 -8.21 -14.10 -9.88
C ARG A 39 -7.95 -13.00 -10.88
N PHE A 40 -7.20 -13.32 -11.93
CA PHE A 40 -6.79 -12.38 -12.96
C PHE A 40 -7.98 -11.69 -13.65
N ASP A 41 -9.01 -12.45 -13.99
CA ASP A 41 -10.24 -11.97 -14.61
C ASP A 41 -11.03 -11.04 -13.70
N GLN A 42 -11.02 -11.28 -12.39
CA GLN A 42 -11.64 -10.39 -11.40
C GLN A 42 -10.92 -9.03 -11.36
N PHE A 43 -9.60 -9.04 -11.21
CA PHE A 43 -8.80 -7.79 -11.21
C PHE A 43 -9.00 -7.00 -12.50
N GLN A 44 -8.98 -7.69 -13.65
CA GLN A 44 -9.19 -7.04 -14.95
C GLN A 44 -10.60 -6.46 -15.09
N ALA A 45 -11.62 -7.20 -14.65
CA ALA A 45 -13.00 -6.77 -14.73
C ALA A 45 -13.26 -5.55 -13.82
N ASN A 46 -12.66 -5.51 -12.63
CA ASN A 46 -12.87 -4.43 -11.66
C ASN A 46 -12.10 -3.16 -12.02
N THR A 47 -10.79 -3.28 -12.28
CA THR A 47 -9.91 -2.12 -12.51
C THR A 47 -9.89 -1.62 -13.96
N LYS A 48 -10.39 -2.42 -14.92
CA LYS A 48 -10.30 -2.17 -16.38
C LYS A 48 -8.88 -1.99 -16.91
N ILE A 49 -7.88 -2.41 -16.14
CA ILE A 49 -6.47 -2.40 -16.53
C ILE A 49 -6.22 -3.30 -17.75
N SER A 50 -5.28 -2.92 -18.60
CA SER A 50 -4.88 -3.77 -19.72
C SER A 50 -4.22 -5.06 -19.24
N THR A 51 -4.42 -6.16 -19.99
CA THR A 51 -3.86 -7.48 -19.68
C THR A 51 -2.33 -7.44 -19.50
N SER A 52 -1.63 -6.67 -20.33
CA SER A 52 -0.16 -6.56 -20.29
C SER A 52 0.32 -5.87 -19.02
N ILE A 53 -0.31 -4.76 -18.62
CA ILE A 53 0.04 -4.05 -17.39
C ILE A 53 -0.29 -4.91 -16.17
N LEU A 54 -1.49 -5.53 -16.12
CA LEU A 54 -1.87 -6.40 -15.01
C LEU A 54 -0.91 -7.57 -14.82
N THR A 55 -0.52 -8.22 -15.92
CA THR A 55 0.46 -9.31 -15.90
C THR A 55 1.80 -8.84 -15.32
N SER A 56 2.28 -7.68 -15.75
CA SER A 56 3.52 -7.08 -15.25
C SER A 56 3.44 -6.76 -13.75
N ARG A 57 2.32 -6.19 -13.31
CA ARG A 57 2.09 -5.82 -11.90
C ARG A 57 2.00 -7.04 -11.00
N LEU A 58 1.19 -8.02 -11.35
CA LEU A 58 1.07 -9.27 -10.58
C LEU A 58 2.41 -10.00 -10.51
N LYS A 59 3.18 -10.04 -11.61
CA LYS A 59 4.54 -10.62 -11.59
C LYS A 59 5.46 -9.88 -10.62
N THR A 60 5.39 -8.55 -10.60
CA THR A 60 6.20 -7.71 -9.68
C THR A 60 5.81 -7.95 -8.23
N LEU A 61 4.51 -7.98 -7.93
CA LEU A 61 4.00 -8.21 -6.58
C LEU A 61 4.38 -9.60 -6.05
N VAL A 62 4.36 -10.62 -6.92
CA VAL A 62 4.84 -11.95 -6.56
C VAL A 62 6.35 -11.98 -6.34
N ALA A 63 7.13 -11.36 -7.23
CA ALA A 63 8.59 -11.30 -7.08
C ALA A 63 9.03 -10.57 -5.80
N ASN A 64 8.26 -9.57 -5.38
CA ASN A 64 8.50 -8.81 -4.15
C ASN A 64 7.90 -9.47 -2.89
N GLY A 65 7.29 -10.66 -3.01
CA GLY A 65 6.70 -11.38 -1.88
C GLY A 65 5.46 -10.72 -1.28
N VAL A 66 4.79 -9.83 -2.01
CA VAL A 66 3.53 -9.19 -1.60
C VAL A 66 2.35 -10.11 -1.85
N LEU A 67 2.41 -10.88 -2.95
CA LEU A 67 1.41 -11.87 -3.34
C LEU A 67 2.07 -13.24 -3.53
N ASP A 68 1.36 -14.31 -3.18
CA ASP A 68 1.69 -15.66 -3.63
C ASP A 68 0.81 -16.05 -4.80
N LYS A 69 1.42 -16.64 -5.84
CA LYS A 69 0.69 -17.25 -6.95
C LYS A 69 0.59 -18.75 -6.72
N ARG A 70 -0.62 -19.26 -6.48
CA ARG A 70 -0.85 -20.69 -6.21
C ARG A 70 -1.97 -21.27 -7.06
N PRO A 71 -1.91 -22.56 -7.43
CA PRO A 71 -3.01 -23.22 -8.10
C PRO A 71 -4.20 -23.38 -7.15
N TYR A 72 -5.41 -23.03 -7.60
CA TYR A 72 -6.66 -23.35 -6.89
C TYR A 72 -7.46 -24.47 -7.58
N GLN A 73 -7.10 -24.78 -8.82
CA GLN A 73 -7.68 -25.84 -9.62
C GLN A 73 -6.56 -26.51 -10.41
N THR A 74 -6.60 -27.83 -10.56
CA THR A 74 -5.55 -28.62 -11.24
C THR A 74 -5.94 -29.11 -12.63
N ASN A 75 -7.23 -29.07 -13.01
CA ASN A 75 -7.69 -29.51 -14.33
C ASN A 75 -8.88 -28.69 -14.87
N PRO A 76 -8.68 -27.74 -15.81
CA PRO A 76 -7.39 -27.16 -16.20
C PRO A 76 -6.73 -26.43 -15.03
N VAL A 77 -5.40 -26.30 -15.04
CA VAL A 77 -4.69 -25.58 -13.98
C VAL A 77 -5.10 -24.11 -13.98
N ARG A 78 -5.63 -23.62 -12.86
CA ARG A 78 -5.94 -22.21 -12.66
C ARG A 78 -5.26 -21.68 -11.42
N HIS A 79 -4.79 -20.45 -11.51
CA HIS A 79 -4.05 -19.79 -10.44
C HIS A 79 -4.85 -18.66 -9.83
N GLU A 80 -4.63 -18.45 -8.55
CA GLU A 80 -5.02 -17.26 -7.82
C GLU A 80 -3.78 -16.55 -7.27
N TYR A 81 -3.97 -15.29 -6.92
CA TYR A 81 -2.99 -14.42 -6.29
C TYR A 81 -3.52 -14.06 -4.91
N VAL A 82 -2.79 -14.44 -3.86
CA VAL A 82 -3.24 -14.26 -2.48
C VAL A 82 -2.24 -13.43 -1.71
N LEU A 83 -2.73 -12.56 -0.81
CA LEU A 83 -1.87 -11.75 0.04
C LEU A 83 -1.04 -12.62 0.98
N THR A 84 0.28 -12.39 0.95
CA THR A 84 1.22 -12.86 1.97
C THR A 84 1.07 -12.01 3.24
N ASP A 85 1.82 -12.34 4.30
CA ASP A 85 1.86 -11.50 5.50
C ASP A 85 2.38 -10.08 5.20
N LEU A 86 3.38 -9.97 4.33
CA LEU A 86 3.87 -8.68 3.85
C LEU A 86 2.76 -7.92 3.12
N GLY A 87 2.03 -8.58 2.20
CA GLY A 87 0.90 -7.95 1.51
C GLY A 87 -0.20 -7.49 2.46
N ARG A 88 -0.53 -8.29 3.47
CA ARG A 88 -1.53 -7.93 4.50
C ARG A 88 -1.11 -6.71 5.31
N SER A 89 0.17 -6.57 5.61
CA SER A 89 0.70 -5.42 6.34
C SER A 89 0.58 -4.08 5.60
N LEU A 90 0.28 -4.09 4.29
CA LEU A 90 0.06 -2.88 3.50
C LEU A 90 -1.35 -2.28 3.65
N ARG A 91 -2.29 -2.98 4.30
CA ARG A 91 -3.68 -2.52 4.46
C ARG A 91 -3.78 -1.12 5.08
N PRO A 92 -3.04 -0.77 6.15
CA PRO A 92 -3.10 0.57 6.73
C PRO A 92 -2.71 1.68 5.75
N ILE A 93 -1.80 1.41 4.81
CA ILE A 93 -1.38 2.37 3.79
C ILE A 93 -2.53 2.64 2.82
N VAL A 94 -3.20 1.59 2.34
CA VAL A 94 -4.36 1.72 1.44
C VAL A 94 -5.49 2.50 2.12
N VAL A 95 -5.78 2.18 3.38
CA VAL A 95 -6.80 2.88 4.18
C VAL A 95 -6.47 4.36 4.35
N ALA A 96 -5.24 4.68 4.80
CA ALA A 96 -4.82 6.06 5.01
C ALA A 96 -4.83 6.88 3.72
N LEU A 97 -4.42 6.26 2.59
CA LEU A 97 -4.43 6.94 1.30
C LEU A 97 -5.84 7.23 0.79
N ALA A 98 -6.77 6.29 0.97
CA ALA A 98 -8.18 6.48 0.62
C ALA A 98 -8.81 7.60 1.47
N ALA A 99 -8.58 7.61 2.79
CA ALA A 99 -9.06 8.65 3.68
C ALA A 99 -8.48 10.02 3.33
N TRP A 100 -7.18 10.10 3.03
CA TRP A 100 -6.56 11.32 2.56
C TRP A 100 -7.16 11.81 1.25
N GLY A 101 -7.48 10.91 0.31
CA GLY A 101 -8.22 11.27 -0.92
C GLY A 101 -9.58 11.88 -0.61
N ASN A 102 -10.35 11.27 0.28
CA ASN A 102 -11.68 11.72 0.69
C ASN A 102 -11.69 12.98 1.56
N SER A 103 -10.58 13.34 2.21
CA SER A 103 -10.48 14.51 3.09
C SER A 103 -10.80 15.85 2.41
N ARG A 104 -10.73 15.88 1.08
CA ARG A 104 -11.00 17.07 0.25
C ARG A 104 -12.43 17.13 -0.29
N LEU A 105 -13.23 16.11 -0.02
CA LEU A 105 -14.57 15.93 -0.55
C LEU A 105 -15.59 16.08 0.57
N ALA A 106 -16.74 16.69 0.26
CA ALA A 106 -17.90 16.58 1.13
C ALA A 106 -18.32 15.10 1.25
N PRO A 107 -18.91 14.67 2.38
CA PRO A 107 -19.35 13.28 2.53
C PRO A 107 -20.22 12.77 1.37
N SER A 108 -21.10 13.62 0.83
CA SER A 108 -21.98 13.30 -0.31
C SER A 108 -21.26 13.10 -1.65
N GLU A 109 -19.99 13.50 -1.77
CA GLU A 109 -19.20 13.42 -3.01
C GLU A 109 -18.26 12.20 -3.03
N ARG A 110 -18.12 11.50 -1.91
CA ARG A 110 -17.22 10.35 -1.76
C ARG A 110 -17.80 9.13 -2.47
N SER A 111 -17.10 8.66 -3.51
CA SER A 111 -17.54 7.48 -4.27
C SER A 111 -17.18 6.15 -3.59
N MET A 112 -16.20 6.16 -2.69
CA MET A 112 -15.75 5.01 -1.93
C MET A 112 -15.46 5.45 -0.50
N ILE A 113 -15.98 4.73 0.48
CA ILE A 113 -15.76 4.98 1.92
C ILE A 113 -15.36 3.69 2.61
N LEU A 114 -14.61 3.82 3.71
CA LEU A 114 -14.36 2.70 4.61
C LEU A 114 -15.45 2.70 5.68
N VAL A 115 -16.09 1.56 5.90
CA VAL A 115 -17.12 1.41 6.94
C VAL A 115 -16.73 0.32 7.93
N ASP A 116 -17.21 0.43 9.17
CA ASP A 116 -17.26 -0.71 10.07
C ASP A 116 -18.27 -1.73 9.53
N ALA A 117 -17.83 -2.96 9.27
CA ALA A 117 -18.67 -3.99 8.66
C ALA A 117 -19.84 -4.45 9.55
N THR A 118 -19.80 -4.14 10.84
CA THR A 118 -20.83 -4.48 11.83
C THR A 118 -21.88 -3.38 11.95
N THR A 119 -21.45 -2.11 12.03
CA THR A 119 -22.36 -0.96 12.23
C THR A 119 -22.79 -0.29 10.93
N GLY A 120 -21.99 -0.41 9.87
CA GLY A 120 -22.16 0.31 8.61
C GLY A 120 -21.75 1.79 8.66
N GLU A 121 -21.23 2.27 9.80
CA GLU A 121 -20.80 3.65 9.95
C GLU A 121 -19.47 3.90 9.22
N GLU A 122 -19.34 5.08 8.60
CA GLU A 122 -18.10 5.51 7.96
C GLU A 122 -17.01 5.69 9.02
N ALA A 123 -15.87 5.05 8.78
CA ALA A 123 -14.69 5.18 9.63
C ALA A 123 -13.88 6.42 9.26
N ASP A 124 -13.45 7.18 10.27
CA ASP A 124 -12.44 8.24 10.16
C ASP A 124 -11.09 7.71 10.69
N PRO A 125 -10.23 7.12 9.83
CA PRO A 125 -9.02 6.45 10.28
C PRO A 125 -7.95 7.45 10.73
N VAL A 126 -7.31 7.14 11.85
CA VAL A 126 -6.24 7.95 12.44
C VAL A 126 -5.00 7.10 12.70
N LEU A 127 -3.81 7.69 12.57
CA LEU A 127 -2.57 7.03 12.97
C LEU A 127 -2.24 7.43 14.40
N VAL A 128 -2.07 6.43 15.26
CA VAL A 128 -1.72 6.63 16.67
C VAL A 128 -0.44 5.90 17.01
N ASP A 129 0.33 6.47 17.94
CA ASP A 129 1.41 5.75 18.61
C ASP A 129 0.78 4.67 19.48
N ARG A 130 1.15 3.41 19.24
CA ARG A 130 0.54 2.27 19.92
C ARG A 130 0.71 2.32 21.43
N THR A 131 1.81 2.90 21.92
CA THR A 131 2.16 2.90 23.34
C THR A 131 1.35 3.93 24.11
N THR A 132 1.22 5.15 23.57
CA THR A 132 0.59 6.28 24.23
C THR A 132 -0.85 6.52 23.80
N GLY A 133 -1.28 5.95 22.66
CA GLY A 133 -2.57 6.20 22.04
C GLY A 133 -2.71 7.60 21.40
N ARG A 134 -1.66 8.42 21.43
CA ARG A 134 -1.68 9.78 20.86
C ARG A 134 -1.57 9.73 19.35
N ARG A 135 -2.25 10.64 18.65
CA ARG A 135 -2.11 10.78 17.19
C ARG A 135 -0.69 11.20 16.82
N VAL A 136 -0.16 10.64 15.74
CA VAL A 136 1.22 10.90 15.26
C VAL A 136 1.29 11.87 14.08
N ASP A 137 0.14 12.41 13.66
CA ASP A 137 0.01 13.35 12.55
C ASP A 137 0.02 14.84 13.00
N GLY A 138 0.36 15.11 14.26
CA GLY A 138 0.55 16.46 14.81
C GLY A 138 2.02 16.89 14.89
N ASP A 139 2.24 18.18 15.11
CA ASP A 139 3.58 18.82 15.10
C ASP A 139 4.54 18.32 16.20
N ASP A 140 4.02 17.65 17.22
CA ASP A 140 4.82 17.06 18.32
C ASP A 140 5.62 15.81 17.88
N TYR A 141 5.36 15.27 16.69
CA TYR A 141 6.08 14.13 16.12
C TYR A 141 6.92 14.56 14.93
N VAL A 142 8.24 14.39 15.05
CA VAL A 142 9.20 14.78 14.01
C VAL A 142 9.98 13.58 13.49
N PHE A 143 10.34 13.61 12.21
CA PHE A 143 11.31 12.65 11.65
C PHE A 143 12.72 13.03 12.11
N THR A 144 13.51 12.03 12.50
CA THR A 144 14.93 12.19 12.83
C THR A 144 15.74 10.99 12.32
N ALA A 145 17.06 11.11 12.34
CA ALA A 145 17.95 10.03 11.91
C ALA A 145 17.91 8.86 12.91
N GLY A 146 17.72 7.65 12.40
CA GLY A 146 17.74 6.43 13.20
C GLY A 146 19.14 6.01 13.63
N PRO A 147 19.26 5.02 14.53
CA PRO A 147 20.55 4.56 15.05
C PRO A 147 21.49 4.02 13.95
N ALA A 148 20.91 3.44 12.88
CA ALA A 148 21.65 2.89 11.75
C ALA A 148 21.91 3.88 10.59
N ALA A 149 21.49 5.14 10.72
CA ALA A 149 21.68 6.14 9.67
C ALA A 149 23.18 6.39 9.40
N SER A 150 23.57 6.47 8.13
CA SER A 150 24.91 6.90 7.74
C SER A 150 25.15 8.37 8.08
N ALA A 151 26.41 8.80 8.08
CA ALA A 151 26.73 10.22 8.32
C ALA A 151 26.02 11.15 7.30
N PRO A 152 26.05 10.90 5.98
CA PRO A 152 25.30 11.72 5.03
C PRO A 152 23.78 11.77 5.29
N PHE A 153 23.17 10.69 5.78
CA PHE A 153 21.74 10.68 6.09
C PHE A 153 21.43 11.45 7.38
N ARG A 154 22.33 11.42 8.38
CA ARG A 154 22.21 12.23 9.61
C ARG A 154 22.30 13.73 9.33
N ASP A 155 23.11 14.14 8.37
CA ASP A 155 23.24 15.55 7.97
C ASP A 155 21.92 16.15 7.48
N ARG A 156 20.97 15.33 6.98
CA ARG A 156 19.62 15.79 6.58
C ARG A 156 18.76 16.28 7.75
N TYR A 157 19.12 15.90 8.97
CA TYR A 157 18.40 16.21 10.21
C TYR A 157 19.25 17.01 11.19
N SER A 158 20.42 17.46 10.74
CA SER A 158 21.29 18.35 11.51
C SER A 158 20.91 19.79 11.13
N ASP A 159 20.69 20.65 12.13
CA ASP A 159 20.37 22.07 11.94
C ASP A 159 21.51 22.85 11.28
#